data_AF-A0AAN6IQY9-F1
#
_entry.id   AF-A0AAN6IQY9-F1
#
_cell.length_a   1.000
_cell.length_b   1.000
_cell.length_c   1.000
_cell.angle_alpha   90.00
_cell.angle_beta   90.00
_cell.angle_gamma   90.00
#
_symmetry.space_group_name_H-M   'P 1'
#
loop_
_entity.id
_entity.type
_entity.pdbx_description
1 polymer ?
#
loop_
_entity_poly.entity_id
_entity_poly.type
_entity_poly.pdbx_seq_one_letter_code
_entity_poly.pdbx_strand_id
1 'polypeptide(L)'
;MDVEASHPYVPEWLDLAGYVAPEHGALELCAIMGTAVVLVLALACTVLRRRVRGTELAAALWFVLCGTMHCTFELYFVLHYRGLAARRDVVASMWKEYAKSDSRYMQGGTGNFAPVLAQEASTVFVVGPLCWLTVYAM
;
A
#
# COMPACT_ATOMS: atom_id res chain seq x y z
N MET A 1 11.90 -4.37 -34.63
CA MET A 1 10.66 -5.16 -34.47
C MET A 1 10.29 -4.93 -33.03
N ASP A 2 9.57 -3.83 -32.81
CA ASP A 2 9.41 -3.25 -31.49
C ASP A 2 8.37 -4.11 -30.77
N VAL A 3 8.83 -4.88 -29.79
CA VAL A 3 7.94 -5.65 -28.93
C VAL A 3 7.16 -4.62 -28.14
N GLU A 4 5.91 -4.42 -28.51
CA GLU A 4 4.96 -3.58 -27.79
C GLU A 4 4.98 -4.04 -26.32
N ALA A 5 5.52 -3.20 -25.43
CA ALA A 5 5.71 -3.57 -24.04
C ALA A 5 4.35 -3.96 -23.45
N SER A 6 4.19 -5.25 -23.08
CA SER A 6 2.92 -5.79 -22.57
C SER A 6 2.47 -5.12 -21.26
N HIS A 7 3.32 -4.31 -20.64
CA HIS A 7 3.08 -3.60 -19.39
C HIS A 7 3.87 -2.27 -19.33
N PRO A 8 3.45 -1.29 -18.51
CA PRO A 8 4.06 0.05 -18.44
C PRO A 8 5.23 0.16 -17.45
N TYR A 9 5.99 -0.91 -17.21
CA TYR A 9 6.99 -0.98 -16.12
C TYR A 9 8.40 -1.13 -16.68
N VAL A 10 9.40 -0.71 -15.90
CA VAL A 10 10.81 -0.73 -16.29
C VAL A 10 11.58 -1.81 -15.53
N PRO A 11 12.47 -2.58 -16.19
CA PRO A 11 12.74 -2.56 -17.63
C PRO A 11 11.63 -3.19 -18.47
N GLU A 12 11.53 -2.78 -19.74
CA GLU A 12 10.48 -3.22 -20.68
C GLU A 12 10.49 -4.73 -20.97
N TRP A 13 11.65 -5.38 -20.80
CA TRP A 13 11.82 -6.83 -20.97
C TRP A 13 11.48 -7.65 -19.72
N LEU A 14 10.87 -7.03 -18.71
CA LEU A 14 10.45 -7.73 -17.50
C LEU A 14 9.34 -8.74 -17.85
N ASP A 15 9.54 -10.02 -17.52
CA ASP A 15 8.49 -11.01 -17.72
C ASP A 15 7.47 -10.95 -16.58
N LEU A 16 6.34 -10.29 -16.84
CA LEU A 16 5.19 -10.23 -15.94
C LEU A 16 4.14 -11.25 -16.35
N ALA A 17 4.42 -12.52 -16.06
CA ALA A 17 3.52 -13.63 -16.35
C ALA A 17 2.09 -13.36 -15.89
N GLY A 18 1.15 -13.39 -16.83
CA GLY A 18 -0.27 -13.18 -16.57
C GLY A 18 -0.64 -11.74 -16.20
N TYR A 19 0.17 -10.74 -16.59
CA TYR A 19 -0.15 -9.33 -16.35
C TYR A 19 -1.55 -8.96 -16.85
N VAL A 20 -2.29 -8.29 -15.97
CA VAL A 20 -3.60 -7.70 -16.29
C VAL A 20 -3.53 -6.21 -15.94
N ALA A 21 -3.89 -5.35 -16.90
CA ALA A 21 -3.97 -3.91 -16.66
C ALA A 21 -5.06 -3.59 -15.60
N PRO A 22 -4.86 -2.58 -14.73
CA PRO A 22 -5.90 -2.11 -13.82
C PRO A 22 -7.17 -1.71 -14.58
N GLU A 23 -8.34 -2.09 -14.04
CA GLU A 23 -9.65 -1.69 -14.58
C GLU A 23 -10.00 -0.23 -14.21
N HIS A 24 -9.49 0.22 -13.06
CA HIS A 24 -9.72 1.57 -12.52
C HIS A 24 -8.61 2.54 -12.95
N GLY A 25 -9.00 3.79 -13.24
CA GLY A 25 -8.03 4.86 -13.47
C GLY A 25 -7.38 5.37 -12.19
N ALA A 26 -6.22 6.04 -12.31
CA ALA A 26 -5.48 6.56 -11.15
C ALA A 26 -6.30 7.48 -10.23
N LEU A 27 -7.09 8.40 -10.81
CA LEU A 27 -7.96 9.31 -10.04
C LEU A 27 -9.06 8.56 -9.27
N GLU A 28 -9.60 7.50 -9.87
CA GLU A 28 -10.62 6.66 -9.23
C GLU A 28 -10.01 5.89 -8.05
N LEU A 29 -8.83 5.30 -8.24
CA LEU A 29 -8.07 4.64 -7.17
C LEU A 29 -7.74 5.62 -6.03
N CYS A 30 -7.33 6.84 -6.35
CA CYS A 30 -7.13 7.91 -5.37
C CYS A 30 -8.41 8.25 -4.60
N ALA A 31 -9.56 8.32 -5.27
CA ALA A 31 -10.85 8.60 -4.63
C ALA A 31 -11.28 7.45 -3.69
N ILE A 32 -11.06 6.20 -4.10
CA ILE A 32 -11.35 5.01 -3.29
C ILE A 32 -10.46 5.01 -2.03
N MET A 33 -9.14 5.15 -2.20
CA MET A 33 -8.20 5.21 -1.08
C MET A 33 -8.49 6.40 -0.16
N GLY A 34 -8.71 7.58 -0.73
CA GLY A 34 -9.05 8.79 0.02
C GLY A 34 -10.30 8.63 0.87
N THR A 35 -11.33 7.97 0.32
CA THR A 35 -12.56 7.66 1.07
C THR A 35 -12.28 6.70 2.23
N ALA A 36 -11.51 5.63 2.00
CA ALA A 36 -11.14 4.70 3.07
C ALA A 36 -10.35 5.40 4.19
N VAL A 37 -9.37 6.24 3.83
CA VAL A 37 -8.58 7.04 4.79
C VAL A 37 -9.47 7.98 5.61
N VAL A 38 -10.39 8.71 4.97
CA VAL A 38 -11.33 9.60 5.66
C VAL A 38 -12.20 8.83 6.64
N LEU A 39 -12.72 7.66 6.25
CA LEU A 39 -13.55 6.83 7.13
C LEU A 39 -12.78 6.33 8.36
N VAL A 40 -11.55 5.84 8.17
CA VAL A 40 -10.68 5.38 9.27
C VAL A 40 -10.39 6.54 10.22
N LEU A 41 -9.99 7.70 9.69
CA LEU A 41 -9.67 8.88 10.50
C LEU A 41 -10.89 9.45 11.22
N ALA A 42 -12.06 9.48 10.57
CA ALA A 42 -13.30 9.93 11.18
C ALA A 42 -13.69 9.03 12.36
N LEU A 43 -13.65 7.71 12.18
CA LEU A 43 -13.94 6.75 13.23
C LEU A 43 -12.95 6.90 14.40
N ALA A 44 -11.65 6.93 14.11
CA ALA A 44 -10.61 7.13 15.11
C ALA A 44 -10.80 8.44 15.88
N CYS A 45 -11.15 9.52 15.20
CA CYS A 45 -11.40 10.82 15.80
C CYS A 45 -12.57 10.77 16.80
N THR A 46 -13.65 10.03 16.50
CA THR A 46 -14.80 9.91 17.43
C THR A 46 -14.41 9.31 18.79
N VAL A 47 -13.44 8.39 18.79
CA VAL A 47 -12.92 7.70 19.97
C VAL A 47 -11.84 8.53 20.66
N LEU A 48 -10.82 8.97 19.92
CA LEU A 48 -9.62 9.60 20.46
C LEU A 48 -9.86 11.02 20.97
N ARG A 49 -10.81 11.78 20.39
CA ARG A 49 -11.15 13.13 20.86
C ARG A 49 -11.68 13.17 22.30
N ARG A 50 -12.03 12.01 22.87
CA ARG A 50 -12.44 11.87 24.27
C ARG A 50 -11.24 11.78 25.23
N ARG A 51 -10.05 11.44 24.73
CA ARG A 51 -8.82 11.22 25.51
C ARG A 51 -7.79 12.32 25.30
N VAL A 52 -7.55 12.70 24.05
CA VAL A 52 -6.51 13.67 23.65
C VAL A 52 -7.11 14.84 22.86
N ARG A 53 -6.42 16.00 22.85
CA ARG A 53 -6.90 17.23 22.19
C ARG A 53 -5.76 17.96 21.46
N GLY A 54 -6.13 18.89 20.57
CA GLY A 54 -5.17 19.75 19.88
C GLY A 54 -4.18 18.96 19.03
N THR A 55 -2.89 19.24 19.18
CA THR A 55 -1.80 18.61 18.43
C THR A 55 -1.63 17.13 18.77
N GLU A 56 -1.94 16.71 19.99
CA GLU A 56 -1.89 15.30 20.39
C GLU A 56 -2.93 14.47 19.64
N LEU A 57 -4.13 15.02 19.42
CA LEU A 57 -5.15 14.36 18.59
C LEU A 57 -4.68 14.21 17.15
N ALA A 58 -4.05 15.24 16.57
CA ALA A 58 -3.51 15.17 15.23
C ALA A 58 -2.40 14.09 15.11
N ALA A 59 -1.49 14.03 16.09
CA ALA A 59 -0.45 13.00 16.16
C ALA A 59 -1.06 11.59 16.30
N ALA A 60 -2.04 11.41 17.18
CA ALA A 60 -2.72 10.14 17.37
C ALA A 60 -3.43 9.68 16.09
N LEU A 61 -4.12 10.58 15.39
CA LEU A 61 -4.76 10.28 14.10
C LEU A 61 -3.75 9.91 13.02
N TRP A 62 -2.60 10.59 12.97
CA TRP A 62 -1.49 10.24 12.08
C TRP A 62 -0.98 8.81 12.35
N PHE A 63 -0.73 8.46 13.62
CA PHE A 63 -0.30 7.11 13.98
C PHE A 63 -1.37 6.05 13.70
N VAL A 64 -2.66 6.35 13.87
CA VAL A 64 -3.74 5.43 13.45
C VAL A 64 -3.69 5.20 11.94
N LEU A 65 -3.52 6.26 11.15
CA LEU A 65 -3.41 6.15 9.69
C LEU A 65 -2.21 5.29 9.28
N CYS A 66 -1.02 5.59 9.82
CA CYS A 66 0.20 4.83 9.53
C CYS A 66 0.04 3.35 9.92
N GLY A 67 -0.39 3.07 11.15
CA GLY A 67 -0.59 1.70 11.62
C GLY A 67 -1.60 0.94 10.76
N THR A 68 -2.69 1.60 10.33
CA THR A 68 -3.69 1.00 9.46
C THR A 68 -3.11 0.72 8.07
N MET A 69 -2.42 1.68 7.45
CA MET A 69 -1.81 1.50 6.12
C MET A 69 -0.78 0.37 6.11
N HIS A 70 0.14 0.36 7.07
CA HIS A 70 1.17 -0.69 7.16
C HIS A 70 0.52 -2.07 7.39
N CYS A 71 -0.33 -2.20 8.39
CA CYS A 71 -0.91 -3.50 8.75
C CYS A 71 -2.03 -3.98 7.81
N THR A 72 -2.44 -3.21 6.81
CA THR A 72 -3.48 -3.63 5.84
C THR A 72 -2.99 -3.55 4.39
N PHE A 73 -2.61 -2.36 3.91
CA PHE A 73 -2.24 -2.13 2.51
C PHE A 73 -0.88 -2.75 2.16
N GLU A 74 0.12 -2.58 3.02
CA GLU A 74 1.44 -3.20 2.84
C GLU A 74 1.42 -4.68 3.20
N LEU A 75 0.63 -5.07 4.21
CA LEU A 75 0.41 -6.49 4.51
C LEU A 75 -0.18 -7.23 3.30
N TYR A 76 -1.14 -6.61 2.59
CA TYR A 76 -1.67 -7.16 1.34
C TYR A 76 -0.55 -7.43 0.34
N PHE A 77 0.39 -6.49 0.16
CA PHE A 77 1.52 -6.67 -0.75
C PHE A 77 2.42 -7.81 -0.29
N VAL A 78 2.83 -7.85 0.98
CA VAL A 78 3.66 -8.93 1.54
C VAL A 78 3.03 -10.31 1.33
N LEU A 79 1.70 -10.42 1.38
CA LEU A 79 0.98 -11.67 1.15
C LEU A 79 0.81 -12.04 -0.33
N HIS A 80 0.89 -11.07 -1.24
CA HIS A 80 0.43 -11.25 -2.64
C HIS A 80 1.42 -10.82 -3.72
N TYR A 81 2.61 -10.35 -3.36
CA TYR A 81 3.61 -9.80 -4.28
C TYR A 81 3.94 -10.72 -5.46
N ARG A 82 3.98 -12.05 -5.26
CA ARG A 82 4.31 -13.03 -6.31
C ARG A 82 3.29 -13.08 -7.44
N GLY A 83 2.02 -12.84 -7.11
CA GLY A 83 0.91 -12.92 -8.05
C GLY A 83 0.34 -11.56 -8.43
N LEU A 84 0.95 -10.47 -7.96
CA LEU A 84 0.40 -9.12 -8.05
C LEU A 84 0.02 -8.72 -9.49
N ALA A 85 0.85 -9.09 -10.46
CA ALA A 85 0.63 -8.81 -11.89
C ALA A 85 -0.71 -9.35 -12.41
N ALA A 86 -1.13 -10.54 -11.95
CA ALA A 86 -2.33 -11.22 -12.44
C ALA A 86 -3.62 -10.86 -11.68
N ARG A 87 -3.52 -10.19 -10.53
CA ARG A 87 -4.68 -9.88 -9.68
C ARG A 87 -5.50 -8.71 -10.22
N ARG A 88 -6.83 -8.80 -10.10
CA ARG A 88 -7.77 -7.77 -10.59
C ARG A 88 -8.43 -6.95 -9.49
N ASP A 89 -8.24 -7.34 -8.23
CA ASP A 89 -8.88 -6.63 -7.12
C ASP A 89 -8.35 -5.18 -6.99
N VAL A 90 -9.14 -4.34 -6.32
CA VAL A 90 -8.87 -2.90 -6.23
C VAL A 90 -7.53 -2.59 -5.56
N VAL A 91 -7.13 -3.39 -4.56
CA VAL A 91 -5.86 -3.19 -3.84
C VAL A 91 -4.67 -3.57 -4.74
N ALA A 92 -4.77 -4.65 -5.51
CA ALA A 92 -3.81 -4.95 -6.56
C ALA A 92 -3.71 -3.82 -7.60
N SER A 93 -4.84 -3.24 -8.00
CA SER A 93 -4.88 -2.12 -8.94
C SER A 93 -4.14 -0.89 -8.40
N MET A 94 -4.29 -0.57 -7.10
CA MET A 94 -3.54 0.48 -6.43
C MET A 94 -2.04 0.21 -6.43
N TRP A 95 -1.62 -1.00 -6.09
CA TRP A 95 -0.20 -1.39 -6.12
C TRP A 95 0.39 -1.38 -7.53
N LYS A 96 -0.37 -1.78 -8.54
CA LYS A 96 0.03 -1.69 -9.95
C LYS A 96 0.19 -0.24 -10.40
N GLU A 97 -0.68 0.66 -9.95
CA GLU A 97 -0.55 2.09 -10.21
C GLU A 97 0.71 2.65 -9.53
N TYR A 98 0.92 2.32 -8.25
CA TYR A 98 2.10 2.72 -7.48
C TYR A 98 3.41 2.22 -8.11
N ALA A 99 3.42 0.98 -8.62
CA ALA A 99 4.61 0.39 -9.22
C ALA A 99 5.04 1.03 -10.56
N LYS A 100 4.23 1.93 -11.13
CA LYS A 100 4.68 2.79 -12.24
C LYS A 100 5.76 3.77 -11.78
N SER A 101 5.75 4.17 -10.50
CA SER A 101 6.80 5.01 -9.89
C SER A 101 8.03 4.21 -9.46
N ASP A 102 7.85 2.95 -9.05
CA ASP A 102 8.94 2.02 -8.77
C ASP A 102 8.58 0.60 -9.21
N SER A 103 9.11 0.20 -10.37
CA SER A 103 8.77 -1.07 -11.00
C SER A 103 9.31 -2.29 -10.26
N ARG A 104 10.16 -2.12 -9.24
CA ARG A 104 10.61 -3.24 -8.39
C ARG A 104 9.46 -3.91 -7.64
N TYR A 105 8.36 -3.20 -7.38
CA TYR A 105 7.14 -3.78 -6.79
C TYR A 105 6.46 -4.81 -7.70
N MET A 106 6.71 -4.80 -9.01
CA MET A 106 6.21 -5.83 -9.95
C MET A 106 7.13 -7.03 -10.09
N GLN A 107 8.32 -6.99 -9.48
CA GLN A 107 9.38 -7.98 -9.70
C GLN A 107 9.32 -9.17 -8.72
N GLY A 108 8.15 -9.49 -8.18
CA GLY A 108 7.98 -10.51 -7.12
C GLY A 108 8.55 -11.91 -7.41
N GLY A 109 8.85 -12.23 -8.67
CA GLY A 109 9.50 -13.47 -9.10
C GLY A 109 11.01 -13.38 -9.38
N THR A 110 11.64 -12.20 -9.29
CA THR A 110 13.06 -11.98 -9.70
C THR A 110 13.97 -11.62 -8.52
N GLY A 111 15.29 -11.71 -8.74
CA GLY A 111 16.30 -11.50 -7.68
C GLY A 111 16.37 -10.07 -7.11
N ASN A 112 15.84 -9.06 -7.80
CA ASN A 112 15.90 -7.65 -7.37
C ASN A 112 14.76 -7.24 -6.41
N PHE A 113 13.89 -8.18 -6.05
CA PHE A 113 12.70 -7.93 -5.23
C PHE A 113 12.97 -7.92 -3.72
N ALA A 114 14.01 -8.62 -3.26
CA ALA A 114 14.27 -8.86 -1.84
C ALA A 114 14.34 -7.58 -0.98
N PRO A 115 14.97 -6.47 -1.42
CA PRO A 115 15.01 -5.24 -0.63
C PRO A 115 13.63 -4.59 -0.45
N VAL A 116 12.78 -4.62 -1.48
CA VAL A 116 11.41 -4.09 -1.41
C VAL A 116 10.58 -4.92 -0.44
N LEU A 117 10.63 -6.25 -0.55
CA LEU A 117 9.93 -7.12 0.39
C LEU A 117 10.38 -6.90 1.84
N ALA A 118 11.69 -6.77 2.06
CA ALA A 118 12.23 -6.56 3.39
C ALA A 118 11.77 -5.23 3.98
N GLN A 119 11.73 -4.16 3.18
CA GLN A 119 11.18 -2.88 3.58
C GLN A 119 9.70 -3.01 4.00
N GLU A 120 8.85 -3.53 3.12
CA GLU A 120 7.41 -3.68 3.39
C GLU A 120 7.15 -4.65 4.56
N ALA A 121 7.94 -5.71 4.71
CA ALA A 121 7.82 -6.61 5.84
C ALA A 121 8.17 -5.91 7.16
N SER A 122 9.21 -5.07 7.18
CA SER A 122 9.59 -4.31 8.37
C SER A 122 8.53 -3.30 8.78
N THR A 123 7.89 -2.64 7.81
CA THR A 123 6.80 -1.70 8.10
C THR A 123 5.57 -2.44 8.62
N VAL A 124 5.22 -3.60 8.04
CA VAL A 124 4.10 -4.45 8.47
C VAL A 124 4.30 -5.04 9.87
N PHE A 125 5.47 -5.64 10.15
CA PHE A 125 5.68 -6.41 11.39
C PHE A 125 6.29 -5.60 12.53
N VAL A 126 6.84 -4.41 12.25
CA VAL A 126 7.50 -3.56 13.26
C VAL A 126 6.82 -2.19 13.33
N VAL A 127 6.85 -1.41 12.24
CA VAL A 127 6.41 -0.01 12.29
C VAL A 127 4.90 0.11 12.57
N GLY A 128 4.07 -0.63 11.83
CA GLY A 128 2.61 -0.61 11.97
C GLY A 128 2.14 -0.96 13.40
N PRO A 129 2.61 -2.07 13.99
CA PRO A 129 2.31 -2.41 15.38
C PRO A 129 2.79 -1.35 16.38
N LEU A 130 3.97 -0.76 16.16
CA LEU A 130 4.48 0.32 17.00
C LEU A 130 3.62 1.60 16.90
N CYS A 131 3.06 1.92 15.73
CA CYS A 131 2.13 3.03 15.58
C CYS A 131 0.87 2.82 16.43
N TRP A 132 0.28 1.62 16.41
CA TRP A 132 -0.89 1.33 17.24
C TRP A 132 -0.57 1.29 18.74
N LEU A 133 0.59 0.76 19.13
CA LEU A 133 1.05 0.81 20.52
C LEU A 133 1.25 2.25 20.99
N THR A 134 1.74 3.14 20.12
CA THR A 134 1.88 4.57 20.42
C THR A 134 0.53 5.21 20.70
N VAL A 135 -0.48 4.95 19.87
CA VAL A 135 -1.86 5.46 20.10
C VAL A 135 -2.47 4.86 21.37
N TYR A 136 -2.20 3.59 21.67
CA TYR A 136 -2.68 2.96 22.90
C TYR A 136 -2.08 3.60 24.16
N ALA A 137 -0.84 4.08 24.08
CA ALA A 137 -0.13 4.72 25.18
C ALA A 137 -0.49 6.22 25.37
N MET A 138 -1.25 6.82 24.44
CA MET A 138 -1.78 8.19 24.50
C MET A 138 -3.15 8.24 25.19
#